data_AF-A0A8J6IPL2-F1
#
_entry.id   AF-A0A8J6IPL2-F1
#
_cell.length_a   1.000
_cell.length_b   1.000
_cell.length_c   1.000
_cell.angle_alpha   90.00
_cell.angle_beta   90.00
_cell.angle_gamma   90.00
#
_symmetry.space_group_name_H-M   'P 1'
#
loop_
_entity.id
_entity.type
_entity.pdbx_description
1 polymer ?
#
loop_
_entity_poly.entity_id
_entity_poly.type
_entity_poly.pdbx_seq_one_letter_code
_entity_poly.pdbx_strand_id
1 'polypeptide(L)'
;MSRNKYPEETVHAILEAAMHLFAQKGYDGTSMQDIMDKTGLSKGAIYHHFSSKMQIFETICDQLSRENVQALAQVVRDPHMSAPQKMKAMFRTALANPNQDFFISTSPSLLKNPRFLAAQVNELYTIVAPDFVQPILQQGMEEGSIPVENPKELAEAIMVLTNLWLNPLVHETDEAGTRRRCQTFCSMMQGIGIDLMDDELVERYVGYCSLRDKLPPSQQPAE
;
A
#
# COMPACT_ATOMS: atom_id res chain seq x y z
N MET A 1 31.51 22.92 14.14
CA MET A 1 30.59 22.04 13.40
C MET A 1 29.49 22.89 12.83
N SER A 2 29.43 23.01 11.50
CA SER A 2 28.42 23.82 10.82
C SER A 2 27.04 23.21 11.04
N ARG A 3 26.17 23.97 11.71
CA ARG A 3 24.73 23.72 11.82
C ARG A 3 24.19 23.49 10.40
N ASN A 4 23.57 22.35 10.15
CA ASN A 4 23.06 21.98 8.83
C ASN A 4 22.16 23.11 8.30
N LYS A 5 22.53 23.70 7.16
CA LYS A 5 21.90 24.90 6.62
C LYS A 5 20.59 24.58 5.88
N TYR A 6 20.35 23.30 5.56
CA TYR A 6 19.19 22.79 4.82
C TYR A 6 18.76 21.41 5.35
N PRO A 7 18.04 21.36 6.49
CA PRO A 7 17.60 20.09 7.11
C PRO A 7 16.71 19.25 6.18
N GLU A 8 15.89 19.88 5.35
CA GLU A 8 15.01 19.16 4.40
C GLU A 8 15.79 18.45 3.28
N GLU A 9 16.84 19.09 2.74
CA GLU A 9 17.70 18.47 1.72
C GLU A 9 18.43 17.24 2.28
N THR A 10 18.83 17.29 3.55
CA THR A 10 19.48 16.16 4.22
C THR A 10 18.52 15.02 4.47
N VAL A 11 17.29 15.31 4.91
CA VAL A 11 16.24 14.30 5.04
C VAL A 11 15.97 13.63 3.69
N HIS A 12 15.81 14.42 2.62
CA HIS A 12 15.58 13.90 1.28
C HIS A 12 16.71 12.97 0.82
N ALA A 13 17.97 13.38 0.98
CA ALA A 13 19.12 12.55 0.62
C ALA A 13 19.18 11.23 1.41
N ILE A 14 18.81 11.23 2.69
CA ILE A 14 18.74 10.01 3.51
C ILE A 14 17.64 9.09 2.98
N LEU A 15 16.44 9.63 2.72
CA LEU A 15 15.30 8.84 2.23
C LEU A 15 15.61 8.23 0.85
N GLU A 16 16.17 9.01 -0.08
CA GLU A 16 16.54 8.55 -1.42
C GLU A 16 17.59 7.43 -1.36
N ALA A 17 18.65 7.61 -0.56
CA ALA A 17 19.67 6.59 -0.38
C ALA A 17 19.10 5.31 0.25
N ALA A 18 18.24 5.44 1.25
CA ALA A 18 17.57 4.32 1.89
C ALA A 18 16.65 3.58 0.91
N MET A 19 15.81 4.29 0.15
CA MET A 19 14.94 3.69 -0.88
C MET A 19 15.75 2.87 -1.89
N HIS A 20 16.86 3.43 -2.38
CA HIS A 20 17.73 2.75 -3.33
C HIS A 20 18.37 1.49 -2.72
N LEU A 21 18.88 1.57 -1.49
CA LEU A 21 19.46 0.40 -0.81
C LEU A 21 18.39 -0.66 -0.53
N PHE A 22 17.22 -0.24 -0.05
CA PHE A 22 16.12 -1.14 0.20
C PHE A 22 15.71 -1.86 -1.09
N ALA A 23 15.58 -1.16 -2.22
CA ALA A 23 15.25 -1.79 -3.50
C ALA A 23 16.32 -2.80 -4.00
N GLN A 24 17.60 -2.58 -3.66
CA GLN A 24 18.70 -3.44 -4.11
C GLN A 24 18.92 -4.70 -3.27
N LYS A 25 18.76 -4.60 -1.94
CA LYS A 25 19.10 -5.69 -1.01
C LYS A 25 18.04 -5.98 0.05
N GLY A 26 16.86 -5.39 -0.11
CA GLY A 26 15.75 -5.40 0.85
C GLY A 26 16.01 -4.57 2.10
N TYR A 27 14.95 -4.36 2.87
CA TYR A 27 15.01 -3.68 4.16
C TYR A 27 15.88 -4.46 5.15
N ASP A 28 15.68 -5.78 5.29
CA ASP A 28 16.42 -6.61 6.25
C ASP A 28 17.92 -6.67 5.93
N GLY A 29 18.29 -6.70 4.65
CA GLY A 29 19.67 -6.65 4.19
C GLY A 29 20.33 -5.27 4.29
N THR A 30 19.58 -4.23 4.67
CA THR A 30 20.07 -2.86 4.83
C THR A 30 20.30 -2.51 6.30
N SER A 31 21.46 -1.94 6.61
CA SER A 31 21.82 -1.41 7.93
C SER A 31 21.89 0.11 7.92
N MET A 32 21.88 0.72 9.11
CA MET A 32 22.13 2.16 9.24
C MET A 32 23.53 2.55 8.73
N GLN A 33 24.51 1.64 8.79
CA GLN A 33 25.85 1.90 8.28
C GLN A 33 25.86 2.02 6.76
N ASP A 34 25.14 1.16 6.05
CA ASP A 34 25.05 1.26 4.59
C ASP A 34 24.44 2.59 4.14
N ILE A 35 23.45 3.10 4.87
CA ILE A 35 22.82 4.39 4.58
C ILE A 35 23.82 5.53 4.84
N MET A 36 24.62 5.47 5.92
CA MET A 36 25.71 6.42 6.15
C MET A 36 26.75 6.37 5.03
N ASP A 37 27.16 5.18 4.62
CA ASP A 37 28.18 5.00 3.58
C ASP A 37 27.69 5.50 2.21
N LYS A 38 26.41 5.25 1.88
CA LYS A 38 25.79 5.69 0.63
C LYS A 38 25.59 7.22 0.57
N THR A 39 25.24 7.85 1.69
CA THR A 39 24.98 9.30 1.76
C THR A 39 26.25 10.12 1.99
N GLY A 40 27.31 9.52 2.54
CA GLY A 40 28.50 10.21 3.02
C GLY A 40 28.25 11.08 4.26
N LEU A 41 27.06 11.01 4.87
CA LEU A 41 26.70 11.78 6.05
C LEU A 41 27.29 11.16 7.31
N SER A 42 27.71 12.00 8.25
CA SER A 42 28.16 11.54 9.56
C SER A 42 27.04 10.86 10.35
N LYS A 43 27.40 9.96 11.26
CA LYS A 43 26.47 9.35 12.23
C LYS A 43 25.63 10.40 12.95
N GLY A 44 26.24 11.46 13.45
CA GLY A 44 25.52 12.54 14.14
C GLY A 44 24.47 13.23 13.27
N ALA A 45 24.74 13.40 11.97
CA ALA A 45 23.81 14.01 11.04
C ALA A 45 22.60 13.12 10.76
N ILE A 46 22.78 11.82 10.52
CA ILE A 46 21.66 10.90 10.27
C ILE A 46 20.82 10.70 11.53
N TYR A 47 21.46 10.42 12.67
CA TYR A 47 20.75 10.18 13.93
C TYR A 47 20.07 11.44 14.51
N HIS A 48 20.39 12.63 14.00
CA HIS A 48 19.64 13.85 14.32
C HIS A 48 18.23 13.84 13.69
N HIS A 49 18.09 13.24 12.50
CA HIS A 49 16.82 13.18 11.78
C HIS A 49 16.07 11.86 12.03
N PHE A 50 16.80 10.74 12.12
CA PHE A 50 16.21 9.42 12.24
C PHE A 50 16.88 8.60 13.33
N SER A 51 16.09 8.22 14.32
CA SER A 51 16.49 7.37 15.44
C SER A 51 16.77 5.92 15.03
N SER A 52 16.17 5.45 13.92
CA SER A 52 16.28 4.07 13.47
C SER A 52 16.01 3.90 11.97
N LYS A 53 16.43 2.74 11.43
CA LYS A 53 16.08 2.29 10.08
C LYS A 53 14.56 2.17 9.89
N MET A 54 13.84 1.76 10.94
CA MET A 54 12.38 1.66 10.91
C MET A 54 11.75 3.05 10.73
N GLN A 55 12.24 4.07 11.46
CA GLN A 55 11.73 5.42 11.31
C GLN A 55 11.95 5.98 9.90
N ILE A 56 13.10 5.69 9.28
CA ILE A 56 13.36 6.03 7.87
C ILE A 56 12.34 5.35 6.96
N PHE A 57 12.12 4.05 7.17
CA PHE A 57 11.14 3.28 6.40
C PHE A 57 9.72 3.83 6.57
N GLU A 58 9.25 4.03 7.79
CA GLU A 58 7.94 4.64 8.10
C GLU A 58 7.79 6.00 7.41
N THR A 59 8.84 6.83 7.40
CA THR A 59 8.81 8.15 6.74
C THR A 59 8.70 8.02 5.22
N ILE A 60 9.39 7.06 4.61
CA ILE A 60 9.23 6.74 3.18
C ILE A 60 7.78 6.32 2.92
N CYS A 61 7.24 5.42 3.75
CA CYS A 61 5.87 4.93 3.64
C CYS A 61 4.84 6.06 3.71
N ASP A 62 5.02 6.99 4.65
CA ASP A 62 4.15 8.16 4.80
C ASP A 62 4.20 9.07 3.56
N GLN A 63 5.39 9.30 3.00
CA GLN A 63 5.54 10.13 1.80
C GLN A 63 4.83 9.48 0.60
N LEU A 64 5.05 8.18 0.41
CA LEU A 64 4.41 7.39 -0.61
C LEU A 64 2.88 7.36 -0.42
N SER A 65 2.39 7.13 0.80
CA SER A 65 0.95 7.13 1.12
C SER A 65 0.28 8.47 0.77
N ARG A 66 0.93 9.60 1.04
CA ARG A 66 0.41 10.95 0.69
C ARG A 66 0.20 11.12 -0.81
N GLU A 67 1.13 10.67 -1.63
CA GLU A 67 1.01 10.72 -3.10
C GLU A 67 -0.17 9.86 -3.58
N ASN A 68 -0.33 8.67 -2.99
CA ASN A 68 -1.48 7.79 -3.27
C ASN A 68 -2.82 8.45 -2.89
N VAL A 69 -2.89 8.98 -1.67
CA VAL A 69 -4.06 9.70 -1.14
C VAL A 69 -4.46 10.85 -2.07
N GLN A 70 -3.48 11.59 -2.59
CA GLN A 70 -3.75 12.69 -3.53
C GLN A 70 -4.33 12.19 -4.85
N ALA A 71 -3.82 11.08 -5.40
CA ALA A 71 -4.35 10.46 -6.63
C ALA A 71 -5.77 9.91 -6.42
N LEU A 72 -6.02 9.22 -5.30
CA LEU A 72 -7.35 8.71 -4.96
C LEU A 72 -8.36 9.85 -4.74
N ALA A 73 -7.94 10.95 -4.11
CA ALA A 73 -8.78 12.12 -3.89
C ALA A 73 -9.26 12.75 -5.21
N GLN A 74 -8.43 12.71 -6.26
CA GLN A 74 -8.83 13.20 -7.59
C GLN A 74 -9.97 12.36 -8.17
N VAL A 75 -9.89 11.02 -8.05
CA VAL A 75 -10.94 10.10 -8.51
C VAL A 75 -12.26 10.34 -7.77
N VAL A 76 -12.20 10.43 -6.44
CA VAL A 76 -13.40 10.61 -5.59
C VAL A 76 -14.09 11.94 -5.90
N ARG A 77 -13.33 12.99 -6.16
CA ARG A 77 -13.85 14.34 -6.39
C ARG A 77 -14.27 14.63 -7.83
N ASP A 78 -14.04 13.71 -8.77
CA ASP A 78 -14.41 13.93 -10.17
C ASP A 78 -15.94 14.00 -10.33
N PRO A 79 -16.52 15.14 -10.72
CA PRO A 79 -17.97 15.28 -10.86
C PRO A 79 -18.53 14.61 -12.12
N HIS A 80 -17.66 14.17 -13.04
CA HIS A 80 -18.06 13.57 -14.32
C HIS A 80 -18.13 12.04 -14.27
N MET A 81 -17.77 11.43 -13.13
CA MET A 81 -17.79 9.98 -12.94
C MET A 81 -18.98 9.56 -12.06
N SER A 82 -19.72 8.55 -12.51
CA SER A 82 -20.69 7.84 -11.66
C SER A 82 -20.00 7.01 -10.58
N ALA A 83 -20.73 6.63 -9.54
CA ALA A 83 -20.15 5.86 -8.45
C ALA A 83 -19.47 4.54 -8.89
N PRO A 84 -20.05 3.72 -9.80
CA PRO A 84 -19.36 2.53 -10.31
C PRO A 84 -18.07 2.84 -11.07
N GLN A 85 -18.03 3.94 -11.83
CA GLN A 85 -16.84 4.38 -12.54
C GLN A 85 -15.74 4.79 -11.55
N LYS A 86 -16.09 5.58 -10.53
CA LYS A 86 -15.16 5.99 -9.47
C LYS A 86 -14.61 4.80 -8.72
N MET A 87 -15.47 3.83 -8.40
CA MET A 87 -15.06 2.63 -7.70
C MET A 87 -14.02 1.84 -8.50
N LYS A 88 -14.27 1.57 -9.79
CA LYS A 88 -13.28 0.90 -10.67
C LYS A 88 -11.97 1.68 -10.77
N ALA A 89 -12.05 3.00 -10.96
CA ALA A 89 -10.85 3.84 -11.06
C ALA A 89 -10.06 3.89 -9.75
N MET A 90 -10.73 3.90 -8.60
CA MET A 90 -10.11 3.89 -7.28
C MET A 90 -9.25 2.62 -7.11
N PHE A 91 -9.80 1.44 -7.44
CA PHE A 91 -9.04 0.18 -7.38
C PHE A 91 -7.88 0.13 -8.37
N ARG A 92 -8.09 0.60 -9.61
CA ARG A 92 -7.01 0.68 -10.60
C ARG A 92 -5.89 1.60 -10.14
N THR A 93 -6.20 2.77 -9.61
CA THR A 93 -5.21 3.72 -9.07
C THR A 93 -4.48 3.14 -7.86
N ALA A 94 -5.19 2.47 -6.94
CA ALA A 94 -4.59 1.86 -5.76
C ALA A 94 -3.63 0.72 -6.14
N LEU A 95 -3.99 -0.10 -7.14
CA LEU A 95 -3.17 -1.24 -7.57
C LEU A 95 -2.04 -0.82 -8.50
N ALA A 96 -2.24 0.15 -9.38
CA ALA A 96 -1.20 0.70 -10.26
C ALA A 96 -0.13 1.51 -9.51
N ASN A 97 -0.28 1.69 -8.20
CA ASN A 97 0.62 2.50 -7.41
C ASN A 97 1.98 1.79 -7.20
N PRO A 98 3.11 2.42 -7.61
CA PRO A 98 4.46 1.91 -7.37
C PRO A 98 4.77 1.63 -5.90
N ASN A 99 4.02 2.24 -4.98
CA ASN A 99 4.15 2.05 -3.54
C ASN A 99 3.88 0.61 -3.13
N GLN A 100 2.83 -0.02 -3.67
CA GLN A 100 2.56 -1.42 -3.34
C GLN A 100 3.72 -2.27 -3.84
N ASP A 101 4.17 -2.07 -5.07
CA ASP A 101 5.33 -2.80 -5.60
C ASP A 101 6.58 -2.61 -4.71
N PHE A 102 6.81 -1.39 -4.21
CA PHE A 102 7.89 -1.10 -3.25
C PHE A 102 7.71 -1.88 -1.93
N PHE A 103 6.54 -1.86 -1.28
CA PHE A 103 6.34 -2.66 -0.07
C PHE A 103 6.61 -4.16 -0.29
N ILE A 104 6.15 -4.66 -1.42
CA ILE A 104 6.22 -6.07 -1.82
C ILE A 104 7.65 -6.49 -2.13
N SER A 105 8.37 -5.70 -2.93
CA SER A 105 9.73 -6.04 -3.38
C SER A 105 10.78 -5.89 -2.29
N THR A 106 10.48 -5.09 -1.28
CA THR A 106 11.52 -4.51 -0.43
C THR A 106 11.57 -5.13 0.95
N SER A 107 10.43 -5.54 1.53
CA SER A 107 10.43 -6.35 2.76
C SER A 107 9.08 -6.98 3.06
N PRO A 108 8.77 -8.15 2.49
CA PRO A 108 7.56 -8.89 2.85
C PRO A 108 7.51 -9.26 4.34
N SER A 109 8.67 -9.39 4.99
CA SER A 109 8.79 -9.57 6.45
C SER A 109 8.18 -8.42 7.26
N LEU A 110 8.08 -7.20 6.72
CA LEU A 110 7.44 -6.07 7.40
C LEU A 110 5.93 -6.22 7.48
N LEU A 111 5.28 -6.89 6.53
CA LEU A 111 3.87 -7.24 6.64
C LEU A 111 3.62 -8.27 7.77
N LYS A 112 4.66 -9.03 8.15
CA LYS A 112 4.63 -9.91 9.33
C LYS A 112 4.92 -9.16 10.64
N ASN A 113 5.33 -7.89 10.60
CA ASN A 113 5.52 -7.07 11.80
C ASN A 113 4.14 -6.63 12.35
N PRO A 114 3.75 -7.06 13.57
CA PRO A 114 2.42 -6.77 14.09
C PRO A 114 2.12 -5.27 14.26
N ARG A 115 3.14 -4.45 14.55
CA ARG A 115 2.95 -3.00 14.71
C ARG A 115 2.70 -2.33 13.37
N PHE A 116 3.47 -2.73 12.36
CA PHE A 116 3.29 -2.21 11.00
C PHE A 116 1.92 -2.62 10.45
N LEU A 117 1.56 -3.90 10.55
CA LEU A 117 0.25 -4.38 10.13
C LEU A 117 -0.89 -3.67 10.89
N ALA A 118 -0.76 -3.47 12.20
CA ALA A 118 -1.76 -2.74 12.99
C ALA A 118 -1.88 -1.27 12.54
N ALA A 119 -0.77 -0.61 12.19
CA ALA A 119 -0.78 0.75 11.66
C ALA A 119 -1.50 0.81 10.30
N GLN A 120 -1.20 -0.12 9.38
CA GLN A 120 -1.89 -0.23 8.09
C GLN A 120 -3.39 -0.45 8.29
N VAL A 121 -3.79 -1.38 9.16
CA VAL A 121 -5.19 -1.64 9.45
C VAL A 121 -5.88 -0.42 10.06
N ASN A 122 -5.22 0.30 10.97
CA ASN A 122 -5.75 1.53 11.53
C ASN A 122 -5.98 2.59 10.43
N GLU A 123 -5.03 2.75 9.49
CA GLU A 123 -5.16 3.69 8.37
C GLU A 123 -6.36 3.35 7.46
N LEU A 124 -6.64 2.06 7.23
CA LEU A 124 -7.83 1.63 6.48
C LEU A 124 -9.12 2.16 7.12
N TYR A 125 -9.24 2.10 8.44
CA TYR A 125 -10.43 2.54 9.17
C TYR A 125 -10.51 4.06 9.37
N THR A 126 -9.38 4.73 9.58
CA THR A 126 -9.38 6.16 9.93
C THR A 126 -9.26 7.09 8.73
N ILE A 127 -8.77 6.60 7.59
CA ILE A 127 -8.53 7.40 6.39
C ILE A 127 -9.19 6.73 5.19
N VAL A 128 -8.80 5.51 4.83
CA VAL A 128 -9.08 5.02 3.47
C VAL A 128 -10.57 4.72 3.25
N ALA A 129 -11.20 3.98 4.17
CA ALA A 129 -12.62 3.68 4.12
C ALA A 129 -13.51 4.94 4.19
N PRO A 130 -13.36 5.84 5.20
CA PRO A 130 -14.25 7.00 5.33
C PRO A 130 -14.03 8.08 4.27
N ASP A 131 -12.79 8.32 3.81
CA ASP A 131 -12.49 9.46 2.94
C ASP A 131 -12.59 9.13 1.45
N PHE A 132 -12.47 7.85 1.05
CA PHE A 132 -12.49 7.46 -0.37
C PHE A 132 -13.59 6.48 -0.75
N VAL A 133 -13.81 5.41 0.02
CA VAL A 133 -14.74 4.35 -0.38
C VAL A 133 -16.18 4.68 0.02
N GLN A 134 -16.39 5.10 1.28
CA GLN A 134 -17.70 5.47 1.79
C GLN A 134 -18.38 6.58 0.96
N PRO A 135 -17.70 7.67 0.53
CA PRO A 135 -18.32 8.71 -0.28
C PRO A 135 -18.76 8.21 -1.67
N ILE A 136 -18.00 7.29 -2.26
CA ILE A 136 -18.38 6.68 -3.55
C ILE A 136 -19.63 5.80 -3.36
N LEU A 137 -19.70 5.01 -2.28
CA LEU A 137 -20.88 4.19 -1.98
C LEU A 137 -22.11 5.05 -1.70
N GLN A 138 -21.94 6.16 -0.96
CA GLN A 138 -22.99 7.14 -0.70
C GLN A 138 -23.50 7.76 -2.01
N GLN A 139 -22.60 8.18 -2.90
CA GLN A 139 -22.97 8.66 -4.23
C GLN A 139 -23.74 7.58 -5.01
N GLY A 140 -23.31 6.32 -4.97
CA GLY A 140 -23.98 5.23 -5.67
C GLY A 140 -25.38 4.93 -5.14
N MET A 141 -25.59 5.09 -3.83
CA MET A 141 -26.90 5.02 -3.21
C MET A 141 -27.83 6.12 -3.70
N GLU A 142 -27.33 7.37 -3.73
CA GLU A 142 -28.09 8.55 -4.18
C GLU A 142 -28.43 8.50 -5.67
N GLU A 143 -27.52 7.98 -6.50
CA GLU A 143 -27.72 7.75 -7.93
C GLU A 143 -28.63 6.55 -8.22
N GLY A 144 -28.89 5.68 -7.24
CA GLY A 144 -29.53 4.38 -7.44
C GLY A 144 -28.68 3.39 -8.26
N SER A 145 -27.38 3.66 -8.41
CA SER A 145 -26.44 2.85 -9.19
C SER A 145 -25.80 1.73 -8.37
N ILE A 146 -25.80 1.83 -7.04
CA ILE A 146 -25.31 0.81 -6.11
C ILE A 146 -26.36 0.60 -5.01
N PRO A 147 -26.98 -0.60 -4.90
CA PRO A 147 -27.94 -0.91 -3.83
C PRO A 147 -27.19 -1.14 -2.51
N VAL A 148 -27.00 -0.08 -1.73
CA VAL A 148 -26.35 -0.11 -0.42
C VAL A 148 -27.23 0.54 0.65
N GLU A 149 -27.35 -0.11 1.81
CA GLU A 149 -28.08 0.43 2.97
C GLU A 149 -27.13 1.07 3.99
N ASN A 150 -25.93 0.49 4.16
CA ASN A 150 -24.95 0.86 5.17
C ASN A 150 -23.59 1.15 4.52
N PRO A 151 -23.39 2.34 3.91
CA PRO A 151 -22.20 2.65 3.11
C PRO A 151 -20.88 2.58 3.89
N LYS A 152 -20.89 2.96 5.16
CA LYS A 152 -19.70 2.95 6.01
C LYS A 152 -19.21 1.51 6.27
N GLU A 153 -20.11 0.66 6.73
CA GLU A 153 -19.83 -0.74 7.07
C GLU A 153 -19.38 -1.53 5.83
N LEU A 154 -20.01 -1.26 4.69
CA LEU A 154 -19.60 -1.86 3.42
C LEU A 154 -18.22 -1.35 2.98
N ALA A 155 -17.91 -0.06 3.14
CA ALA A 155 -16.59 0.48 2.84
C ALA A 155 -15.50 -0.21 3.67
N GLU A 156 -15.70 -0.33 4.98
CA GLU A 156 -14.77 -1.02 5.88
C GLU A 156 -14.55 -2.48 5.45
N ALA A 157 -15.65 -3.21 5.15
CA ALA A 157 -15.58 -4.60 4.72
C ALA A 157 -14.83 -4.77 3.39
N ILE A 158 -15.10 -3.91 2.39
CA ILE A 158 -14.39 -3.91 1.10
C ILE A 158 -12.90 -3.71 1.34
N MET A 159 -12.52 -2.71 2.16
CA MET A 159 -11.13 -2.38 2.42
C MET A 159 -10.35 -3.51 3.11
N VAL A 160 -10.98 -4.17 4.09
CA VAL A 160 -10.40 -5.35 4.76
C VAL A 160 -10.22 -6.50 3.79
N LEU A 161 -11.24 -6.81 2.99
CA LEU A 161 -11.17 -7.92 2.02
C LEU A 161 -10.06 -7.68 0.99
N THR A 162 -9.92 -6.46 0.48
CA THR A 162 -8.97 -6.18 -0.60
C THR A 162 -7.52 -6.00 -0.13
N ASN A 163 -7.30 -5.52 1.10
CA ASN A 163 -5.95 -5.25 1.62
C ASN A 163 -5.38 -6.36 2.50
N LEU A 164 -6.24 -7.16 3.15
CA LEU A 164 -5.82 -8.25 4.02
C LEU A 164 -6.09 -9.62 3.40
N TRP A 165 -7.33 -9.88 2.97
CA TRP A 165 -7.72 -11.22 2.52
C TRP A 165 -7.23 -11.57 1.10
N LEU A 166 -7.37 -10.64 0.15
CA LEU A 166 -6.87 -10.81 -1.21
C LEU A 166 -5.35 -10.68 -1.30
N ASN A 167 -4.71 -10.03 -0.33
CA ASN A 167 -3.27 -9.80 -0.34
C ASN A 167 -2.51 -11.08 0.03
N PRO A 168 -1.82 -11.75 -0.93
CA PRO A 168 -1.16 -13.03 -0.68
C PRO A 168 0.08 -12.91 0.22
N LEU A 169 0.50 -11.69 0.58
CA LEU A 169 1.62 -11.46 1.49
C LEU A 169 1.19 -11.35 2.96
N VAL A 170 -0.09 -11.03 3.19
CA VAL A 170 -0.69 -11.04 4.54
C VAL A 170 -1.17 -12.44 4.87
N HIS A 171 -1.90 -13.08 3.94
CA HIS A 171 -2.37 -14.45 4.10
C HIS A 171 -1.96 -15.30 2.90
N GLU A 172 -0.88 -16.05 3.08
CA GLU A 172 -0.19 -16.80 2.03
C GLU A 172 -1.11 -17.82 1.32
N THR A 173 -1.00 -17.87 0.00
CA THR A 173 -1.64 -18.85 -0.87
C THR A 173 -0.87 -18.94 -2.21
N ASP A 174 -1.22 -19.92 -3.06
CA ASP A 174 -0.66 -20.08 -4.40
C ASP A 174 -1.40 -19.21 -5.43
N GLU A 175 -0.87 -19.09 -6.65
CA GLU A 175 -1.51 -18.30 -7.72
C GLU A 175 -2.96 -18.75 -7.98
N ALA A 176 -3.21 -20.06 -7.97
CA ALA A 176 -4.54 -20.62 -8.12
C ALA A 176 -5.48 -20.23 -6.97
N GLY A 177 -4.98 -20.21 -5.73
CA GLY A 177 -5.68 -19.74 -4.55
C GLY A 177 -6.01 -18.26 -4.59
N THR A 178 -5.05 -17.41 -4.98
CA THR A 178 -5.26 -15.98 -5.18
C THR A 178 -6.35 -15.73 -6.22
N ARG A 179 -6.29 -16.43 -7.36
CA ARG A 179 -7.32 -16.34 -8.40
C ARG A 179 -8.70 -16.74 -7.89
N ARG A 180 -8.81 -17.82 -7.10
CA ARG A 180 -10.09 -18.22 -6.46
C ARG A 180 -10.60 -17.15 -5.49
N ARG A 181 -9.73 -16.52 -4.69
CA ARG A 181 -10.11 -15.43 -3.78
C ARG A 181 -10.61 -14.22 -4.56
N CYS A 182 -9.90 -13.79 -5.61
CA CYS A 182 -10.34 -12.70 -6.47
C CYS A 182 -11.71 -12.99 -7.10
N GLN A 183 -11.92 -14.19 -7.65
CA GLN A 183 -13.22 -14.62 -8.22
C GLN A 183 -14.35 -14.59 -7.18
N THR A 184 -14.06 -15.03 -5.95
CA THR A 184 -15.03 -15.02 -4.85
C THR A 184 -15.38 -13.58 -4.46
N PHE A 185 -14.38 -12.71 -4.31
CA PHE A 185 -14.59 -11.28 -4.06
C PHE A 185 -15.43 -10.63 -5.17
N CYS A 186 -15.10 -10.88 -6.45
CA CYS A 186 -15.88 -10.38 -7.58
C CYS A 186 -17.33 -10.82 -7.51
N SER A 187 -17.59 -12.10 -7.21
CA SER A 187 -18.94 -12.64 -7.10
C SER A 187 -19.73 -11.97 -5.96
N MET A 188 -19.08 -11.70 -4.82
CA MET A 188 -19.68 -10.96 -3.70
C MET A 188 -20.04 -9.52 -4.12
N MET A 189 -19.13 -8.83 -4.80
CA MET A 189 -19.33 -7.45 -5.25
C MET A 189 -20.41 -7.35 -6.33
N GLN A 190 -20.44 -8.28 -7.28
CA GLN A 190 -21.50 -8.37 -8.29
C GLN A 190 -22.87 -8.63 -7.65
N GLY A 191 -22.92 -9.43 -6.58
CA GLY A 191 -24.15 -9.69 -5.82
C GLY A 191 -24.76 -8.43 -5.19
N ILE A 192 -23.96 -7.38 -4.97
CA ILE A 192 -24.39 -6.07 -4.47
C ILE A 192 -24.37 -4.99 -5.57
N GLY A 193 -24.34 -5.39 -6.85
CA GLY A 193 -24.41 -4.49 -8.00
C GLY A 193 -23.11 -3.74 -8.33
N ILE A 194 -21.98 -4.12 -7.72
CA ILE A 194 -20.69 -3.48 -7.96
C ILE A 194 -19.80 -4.40 -8.79
N ASP A 195 -19.51 -4.01 -10.02
CA ASP A 195 -18.52 -4.68 -10.85
C ASP A 195 -17.14 -4.06 -10.60
N LEU A 196 -16.28 -4.76 -9.86
CA LEU A 196 -15.10 -4.17 -9.22
C LEU A 196 -13.76 -4.57 -9.84
N MET A 197 -13.58 -5.84 -10.17
CA MET A 197 -12.33 -6.33 -10.74
C MET A 197 -12.51 -6.76 -12.19
N ASP A 198 -11.60 -6.27 -13.02
CA ASP A 198 -11.36 -6.82 -14.35
C ASP A 198 -10.20 -7.83 -14.30
N ASP A 199 -9.96 -8.52 -15.42
CA ASP A 199 -8.88 -9.50 -15.52
C ASP A 199 -7.50 -8.89 -15.21
N GLU A 200 -7.29 -7.60 -15.52
CA GLU A 200 -6.03 -6.89 -15.23
C GLU A 200 -5.77 -6.79 -13.72
N LEU A 201 -6.78 -6.42 -12.93
CA LEU A 201 -6.65 -6.35 -11.48
C LEU A 201 -6.43 -7.73 -10.86
N VAL A 202 -7.07 -8.78 -11.38
CA VAL A 202 -6.85 -10.16 -10.92
C VAL A 202 -5.41 -10.59 -11.16
N GLU A 203 -4.88 -10.37 -12.37
CA GLU A 203 -3.50 -10.72 -12.71
C GLU A 203 -2.48 -9.95 -11.86
N ARG A 204 -2.80 -8.73 -11.42
CA ARG A 204 -1.94 -7.97 -10.52
C ARG A 204 -1.83 -8.61 -9.13
N TYR A 205 -2.94 -9.05 -8.54
CA TYR A 205 -2.92 -9.81 -7.29
C TYR A 205 -2.17 -11.14 -7.44
N VAL A 206 -2.36 -11.85 -8.57
CA VAL A 206 -1.62 -13.08 -8.87
C VAL A 206 -0.12 -12.81 -8.99
N GLY A 207 0.28 -11.71 -9.63
CA GLY A 207 1.68 -11.29 -9.75
C GLY A 207 2.37 -11.07 -8.41
N TYR A 208 1.64 -10.72 -7.35
CA TYR A 208 2.19 -10.63 -5.99
C TYR A 208 2.66 -11.99 -5.44
N CYS A 209 2.06 -13.10 -5.87
CA CYS A 209 2.57 -14.45 -5.58
C CYS A 209 3.93 -14.68 -6.26
N SER A 210 4.06 -14.32 -7.54
CA SER A 210 5.32 -14.53 -8.27
C SER A 210 6.43 -13.58 -7.80
N LEU A 211 6.11 -12.39 -7.29
CA LEU A 211 7.07 -11.48 -6.66
C LEU A 211 7.64 -12.09 -5.37
N ARG A 212 6.81 -12.73 -4.54
CA ARG A 212 7.27 -13.49 -3.37
C ARG A 212 8.27 -14.57 -3.78
N ASP A 213 7.96 -15.35 -4.81
CA ASP A 213 8.79 -16.48 -5.22
C ASP A 213 10.15 -16.04 -5.81
N LYS A 214 10.25 -14.79 -6.28
CA LYS A 214 11.48 -14.17 -6.80
C LYS A 214 12.33 -13.47 -5.73
N LEU A 215 11.87 -13.40 -4.48
CA LEU A 215 12.64 -12.80 -3.40
C LEU A 215 13.93 -13.59 -3.14
N PRO A 216 15.03 -12.92 -2.72
CA PRO A 216 16.24 -13.60 -2.27
C PRO A 216 15.92 -14.64 -1.18
N PRO A 217 16.66 -15.77 -1.09
CA PRO A 217 16.42 -16.80 -0.06
C PRO A 217 16.45 -16.27 1.38
N SER A 218 17.18 -15.18 1.64
CA SER A 218 17.22 -14.49 2.93
C SER A 218 15.95 -13.70 3.28
N GLN A 219 15.03 -13.55 2.32
CA GLN A 219 13.78 -12.81 2.42
C GLN A 219 12.55 -13.68 2.10
N GLN A 220 12.77 -14.93 1.69
CA GLN A 220 11.70 -15.93 1.56
C GLN A 220 11.26 -16.39 2.96
N PRO A 221 9.96 -16.69 3.17
CA PRO A 221 9.50 -17.30 4.41
C PRO A 221 10.27 -18.60 4.67
N ALA A 222 10.70 -18.82 5.91
CA ALA A 222 11.14 -20.16 6.32
C ALA A 222 9.92 -21.10 6.25
N GLU A 223 10.09 -22.26 5.60
CA GLU A 223 9.10 -23.36 5.57
C GLU A 223 8.65 -23.79 6.98
#